data_AF-A0A529M0D9-F1
#
_entry.id   AF-A0A529M0D9-F1
#
_cell.length_a   1.000
_cell.length_b   1.000
_cell.length_c   1.000
_cell.angle_alpha   90.00
_cell.angle_beta   90.00
_cell.angle_gamma   90.00
#
_symmetry.space_group_name_H-M   'P 1'
#
loop_
_entity.id
_entity.type
_entity.pdbx_description
1 polymer ?
#
loop_
_entity_poly.entity_id
_entity_poly.type
_entity_poly.pdbx_seq_one_letter_code
_entity_poly.pdbx_strand_id
1 'polypeptide(L)'
;VPAFATVREAARRVLGMRPFDVQLIGGMVLHNGGIAEMRTGEGKTLVATLPVYLNALAGKGVHVVTVNDYLAKRDAEWMGRVYKFLGLTVGIIVHGLSDDERREAYACDVTYATNNELGFDYLRDNMKYERSQMVQRGHSYAIVDEVDSILVDEARTPLIISGPLEDRSEMYNTIDAFMLKLGPADYEVDEKQKTTIFTEEGTEKLENILTAAGLLKGESLYDVENVAIVHHVNNALKAHLLFQKDRDYIVRNGEIVIIDEFTGRMMPGRRYSEGLHQALEAKEHV
;
A
#
# COMPACT_ATOMS: atom_id res chain seq x y z
N VAL A 1 36.97 -2.38 -11.97
CA VAL A 1 37.75 -3.38 -12.75
C VAL A 1 38.05 -4.66 -11.96
N PRO A 2 38.64 -4.64 -10.74
CA PRO A 2 38.92 -5.88 -9.99
C PRO A 2 37.66 -6.70 -9.64
N ALA A 3 36.57 -6.04 -9.24
CA ALA A 3 35.31 -6.72 -8.88
C ALA A 3 34.72 -7.56 -10.03
N PHE A 4 34.72 -7.04 -11.26
CA PHE A 4 34.20 -7.77 -12.42
C PHE A 4 35.07 -8.97 -12.78
N ALA A 5 36.40 -8.85 -12.61
CA ALA A 5 37.30 -9.99 -12.80
C ALA A 5 37.03 -11.10 -11.77
N THR A 6 36.78 -10.73 -10.51
CA THR A 6 36.38 -11.67 -9.44
C THR A 6 35.10 -12.42 -9.80
N VAL A 7 34.04 -11.71 -10.20
CA VAL A 7 32.77 -12.33 -10.59
C VAL A 7 32.94 -13.20 -11.83
N ARG A 8 33.72 -12.73 -12.83
CA ARG A 8 34.00 -13.50 -14.06
C ARG A 8 34.65 -14.84 -13.76
N GLU A 9 35.60 -14.87 -12.82
CA GLU A 9 36.25 -16.11 -12.40
C GLU A 9 35.34 -16.99 -11.54
N ALA A 10 34.54 -16.41 -10.64
CA ALA A 10 33.57 -17.16 -9.85
C ALA A 10 32.50 -17.82 -10.72
N ALA A 11 31.92 -17.09 -11.68
CA ALA A 11 30.95 -17.63 -12.63
C ALA A 11 31.53 -18.79 -13.45
N ARG A 12 32.79 -18.67 -13.89
CA ARG A 12 33.48 -19.76 -14.60
C ARG A 12 33.58 -21.02 -13.74
N ARG A 13 33.98 -20.89 -12.47
CA ARG A 13 34.19 -22.04 -11.57
C ARG A 13 32.89 -22.66 -11.09
N VAL A 14 31.91 -21.83 -10.76
CA VAL A 14 30.67 -22.25 -10.10
C VAL A 14 29.61 -22.69 -11.10
N LEU A 15 29.50 -21.97 -12.23
CA LEU A 15 28.48 -22.21 -13.25
C LEU A 15 29.04 -22.84 -14.53
N GLY A 16 30.36 -22.91 -14.69
CA GLY A 16 30.98 -23.30 -15.96
C GLY A 16 30.85 -22.22 -17.04
N MET A 17 30.37 -21.01 -16.70
CA MET A 17 30.09 -19.94 -17.64
C MET A 17 31.06 -18.79 -17.41
N ARG A 18 31.93 -18.53 -18.38
CA ARG A 18 32.85 -17.39 -18.32
C ARG A 18 32.23 -16.20 -19.05
N PRO A 19 31.94 -15.08 -18.38
CA PRO A 19 31.43 -13.89 -19.06
C PRO A 19 32.30 -13.48 -20.25
N PHE A 20 31.70 -13.17 -21.40
CA PHE A 20 32.35 -12.63 -22.58
C PHE A 20 32.62 -11.12 -22.45
N ASP A 21 33.44 -10.57 -23.34
CA ASP A 21 33.82 -9.16 -23.24
C ASP A 21 32.62 -8.22 -23.48
N VAL A 22 31.70 -8.60 -24.37
CA VAL A 22 30.42 -7.88 -24.56
C VAL A 22 29.56 -7.89 -23.29
N GLN A 23 29.58 -8.99 -22.53
CA GLN A 23 28.86 -9.10 -21.27
C GLN A 23 29.49 -8.24 -20.17
N LEU A 24 30.83 -8.08 -20.18
CA LEU A 24 31.51 -7.13 -19.30
C LEU A 24 31.11 -5.69 -19.61
N ILE A 25 31.02 -5.33 -20.90
CA ILE A 25 30.56 -4.01 -21.33
C ILE A 25 29.12 -3.76 -20.86
N GLY A 26 28.22 -4.73 -21.07
CA GLY A 26 26.84 -4.66 -20.58
C GLY A 26 26.77 -4.43 -19.06
N GLY A 27 27.59 -5.15 -18.29
CA GLY A 27 27.69 -4.95 -16.85
C GLY A 27 28.17 -3.54 -16.45
N MET A 28 29.10 -2.95 -17.21
CA MET A 28 29.58 -1.57 -16.97
C MET A 28 28.48 -0.54 -17.27
N VAL A 29 27.70 -0.76 -18.33
CA VAL A 29 26.54 0.09 -18.67
C VAL A 29 25.51 0.05 -17.54
N LEU A 30 25.15 -1.15 -17.06
CA LEU A 30 24.21 -1.31 -15.95
C LEU A 30 24.72 -0.66 -14.66
N HIS A 31 26.00 -0.82 -14.33
CA HIS A 31 26.59 -0.18 -13.14
C HIS A 31 26.49 1.35 -13.19
N ASN A 32 26.62 1.95 -14.38
CA ASN A 32 26.48 3.38 -14.60
C ASN A 32 25.03 3.87 -14.65
N GLY A 33 24.04 3.00 -14.40
CA GLY A 33 22.61 3.34 -14.46
C GLY A 33 22.05 3.46 -15.87
N GLY A 34 22.75 2.94 -16.88
CA GLY A 34 22.27 2.89 -18.26
C GLY A 34 21.45 1.63 -18.56
N ILE A 35 20.79 1.62 -19.72
CA ILE A 35 20.07 0.46 -20.25
C ILE A 35 21.03 -0.34 -21.14
N ALA A 36 21.28 -1.60 -20.80
CA ALA A 36 22.09 -2.51 -21.60
C ALA A 36 21.19 -3.33 -22.54
N GLU A 37 21.07 -2.89 -23.79
CA GLU A 37 20.32 -3.64 -24.81
C GLU A 37 21.14 -4.86 -25.29
N MET A 38 20.58 -6.04 -25.08
CA MET A 38 21.20 -7.32 -25.45
C MET A 38 20.15 -8.24 -26.03
N ARG A 39 20.49 -8.96 -27.11
CA ARG A 39 19.57 -9.93 -27.73
C ARG A 39 19.29 -11.10 -26.79
N THR A 40 18.13 -11.71 -26.93
CA THR A 40 17.80 -12.95 -26.21
C THR A 40 18.87 -14.01 -26.47
N GLY A 41 19.34 -14.67 -25.41
CA GLY A 41 20.42 -15.66 -25.50
C GLY A 41 21.83 -15.09 -25.27
N GLU A 42 22.02 -13.76 -25.25
CA GLU A 42 23.31 -13.12 -24.94
C GLU A 42 23.69 -13.20 -23.44
N GLY A 43 22.86 -13.84 -22.62
CA GLY A 43 23.13 -14.09 -21.21
C GLY A 43 22.89 -12.89 -20.28
N LYS A 44 21.79 -12.13 -20.48
CA LYS A 44 21.36 -11.02 -19.60
C LYS A 44 21.45 -11.36 -18.10
N THR A 45 20.94 -12.54 -17.72
CA THR A 45 20.98 -13.03 -16.33
C THR A 45 22.40 -13.17 -15.78
N LEU A 46 23.35 -13.65 -16.59
CA LEU A 46 24.76 -13.75 -16.19
C LEU A 46 25.40 -12.36 -16.11
N VAL A 47 25.08 -11.47 -17.03
CA VAL A 47 25.59 -10.09 -17.08
C VAL A 47 25.23 -9.34 -15.79
N ALA A 48 23.99 -9.49 -15.31
CA ALA A 48 23.51 -8.84 -14.09
C ALA A 48 24.39 -9.14 -12.86
N THR A 49 25.03 -10.32 -12.80
CA THR A 49 25.88 -10.68 -11.65
C THR A 49 27.06 -9.73 -11.42
N LEU A 50 27.57 -9.11 -12.49
CA LEU A 50 28.72 -8.21 -12.44
C LEU A 50 28.42 -6.91 -11.67
N PRO A 51 27.43 -6.08 -12.08
CA PRO A 51 27.03 -4.88 -11.34
C PRO A 51 26.34 -5.21 -10.01
N VAL A 52 25.60 -6.32 -9.89
CA VAL A 52 24.98 -6.72 -8.61
C VAL A 52 26.04 -6.91 -7.55
N TYR A 53 27.06 -7.74 -7.82
CA TYR A 53 28.13 -7.97 -6.86
C TYR A 53 28.83 -6.65 -6.48
N LEU A 54 29.21 -5.84 -7.47
CA LEU A 54 29.91 -4.58 -7.22
C LEU A 54 29.12 -3.62 -6.31
N ASN A 55 27.82 -3.45 -6.58
CA ASN A 55 26.98 -2.55 -5.79
C ASN A 55 26.62 -3.13 -4.42
N ALA A 56 26.52 -4.46 -4.30
CA ALA A 56 26.27 -5.13 -3.02
C ALA A 56 27.40 -4.95 -2.00
N LEU A 57 28.65 -4.76 -2.44
CA LEU A 57 29.81 -4.53 -1.56
C LEU A 57 29.67 -3.29 -0.65
N ALA A 58 28.77 -2.35 -0.98
CA ALA A 58 28.49 -1.20 -0.13
C ALA A 58 27.67 -1.55 1.12
N GLY A 59 27.15 -2.78 1.25
CA GLY A 59 26.32 -3.21 2.38
C GLY A 59 24.94 -2.56 2.47
N LYS A 60 24.56 -1.76 1.46
CA LYS A 60 23.22 -1.17 1.33
C LYS A 60 22.26 -2.04 0.50
N GLY A 61 22.84 -3.09 -0.08
CA GLY A 61 22.32 -4.12 -0.96
C GLY A 61 21.53 -3.69 -2.19
N VAL A 62 21.12 -4.70 -2.95
CA VAL A 62 20.74 -4.58 -4.37
C VAL A 62 19.46 -5.35 -4.66
N HIS A 63 18.54 -4.72 -5.39
CA HIS A 63 17.33 -5.38 -5.88
C HIS A 63 17.53 -5.86 -7.33
N VAL A 64 17.25 -7.13 -7.59
CA VAL A 64 17.16 -7.67 -8.95
C VAL A 64 15.69 -7.95 -9.24
N VAL A 65 15.12 -7.14 -10.13
CA VAL A 65 13.69 -7.12 -10.44
C VAL A 65 13.43 -7.97 -11.67
N THR A 66 12.48 -8.87 -11.56
CA THR A 66 12.02 -9.74 -12.66
C THR A 66 10.51 -9.57 -12.87
N VAL A 67 9.99 -10.07 -13.98
CA VAL A 67 8.56 -9.95 -14.32
C VAL A 67 7.64 -10.94 -13.57
N ASN A 68 8.18 -12.02 -12.98
CA ASN A 68 7.36 -12.99 -12.24
C ASN A 68 8.15 -13.81 -11.19
N ASP A 69 7.42 -14.38 -10.24
CA ASP A 69 7.97 -15.14 -9.10
C ASP A 69 8.80 -16.35 -9.52
N TYR A 70 8.46 -17.00 -10.64
CA TYR A 70 9.21 -18.15 -11.14
C TYR A 70 10.61 -17.72 -11.59
N LEU A 71 10.72 -16.63 -12.35
CA LEU A 71 12.02 -16.10 -12.79
C LEU A 71 12.84 -15.59 -11.60
N ALA A 72 12.21 -14.87 -10.65
CA ALA A 72 12.86 -14.43 -9.43
C ALA A 72 13.50 -15.61 -8.67
N LYS A 73 12.74 -16.68 -8.43
CA LYS A 73 13.23 -17.89 -7.73
C LYS A 73 14.33 -18.60 -8.53
N ARG A 74 14.07 -18.90 -9.80
CA ARG A 74 15.02 -19.59 -10.67
C ARG A 74 16.36 -18.85 -10.74
N ASP A 75 16.34 -17.55 -10.95
CA ASP A 75 17.56 -16.76 -11.13
C ASP A 75 18.28 -16.51 -9.81
N ALA A 76 17.55 -16.35 -8.70
CA ALA A 76 18.14 -16.31 -7.37
C ALA A 76 18.83 -17.63 -6.99
N GLU A 77 18.23 -18.77 -7.30
CA GLU A 77 18.84 -20.09 -7.05
C GLU A 77 20.06 -20.32 -7.94
N TRP A 78 19.96 -19.93 -9.22
CA TRP A 78 21.02 -20.17 -10.19
C TRP A 78 22.20 -19.20 -10.03
N MET A 79 21.96 -17.89 -10.16
CA MET A 79 23.00 -16.87 -10.01
C MET A 79 23.43 -16.68 -8.56
N GLY A 80 22.56 -16.98 -7.60
CA GLY A 80 22.90 -16.93 -6.18
C GLY A 80 24.04 -17.86 -5.78
N ARG A 81 24.32 -18.91 -6.57
CA ARG A 81 25.53 -19.73 -6.38
C ARG A 81 26.81 -18.91 -6.53
N VAL A 82 26.84 -17.94 -7.45
CA VAL A 82 27.99 -17.05 -7.64
C VAL A 82 28.11 -16.08 -6.46
N TYR A 83 27.01 -15.45 -6.04
CA TYR A 83 27.01 -14.52 -4.91
C TYR A 83 27.43 -15.21 -3.60
N LYS A 84 26.86 -16.38 -3.29
CA LYS A 84 27.18 -17.18 -2.11
C LYS A 84 28.63 -17.67 -2.12
N PHE A 85 29.15 -18.09 -3.28
CA PHE A 85 30.56 -18.45 -3.42
C PHE A 85 31.50 -17.28 -3.10
N LEU A 86 31.06 -16.05 -3.39
CA LEU A 86 31.79 -14.81 -3.09
C LEU A 86 31.47 -14.24 -1.69
N GLY A 87 30.71 -14.96 -0.87
CA GLY A 87 30.42 -14.57 0.52
C GLY A 87 29.23 -13.62 0.70
N LEU A 88 28.44 -13.37 -0.35
CA LEU A 88 27.22 -12.57 -0.25
C LEU A 88 25.99 -13.44 0.05
N THR A 89 25.04 -12.85 0.75
CA THR A 89 23.72 -13.42 1.05
C THR A 89 22.71 -13.07 -0.04
N VAL A 90 21.71 -13.95 -0.24
CA VAL A 90 20.71 -13.81 -1.30
C VAL A 90 19.33 -14.10 -0.73
N GLY A 91 18.44 -13.12 -0.78
CA GLY A 91 17.04 -13.20 -0.41
C GLY A 91 16.13 -13.23 -1.63
N ILE A 92 14.92 -13.75 -1.45
CA ILE A 92 13.91 -13.86 -2.52
C ILE A 92 12.59 -13.33 -1.95
N ILE A 93 11.98 -12.38 -2.66
CA ILE A 93 10.66 -11.84 -2.38
C ILE A 93 9.69 -12.36 -3.42
N VAL A 94 8.71 -13.14 -2.98
CA VAL A 94 7.62 -13.69 -3.80
C VAL A 94 6.31 -13.60 -3.02
N HIS A 95 5.20 -13.88 -3.70
CA HIS A 95 3.91 -13.87 -3.06
C HIS A 95 3.80 -14.90 -1.92
N GLY A 96 3.06 -14.53 -0.87
CA GLY A 96 2.74 -15.41 0.27
C GLY A 96 3.76 -15.43 1.41
N LEU A 97 4.86 -14.66 1.33
CA LEU A 97 5.81 -14.52 2.45
C LEU A 97 5.23 -13.66 3.58
N SER A 98 5.50 -14.07 4.81
CA SER A 98 5.25 -13.31 6.03
C SER A 98 6.17 -12.08 6.16
N ASP A 99 5.81 -11.13 7.01
CA ASP A 99 6.61 -9.92 7.25
C ASP A 99 8.03 -10.27 7.77
N ASP A 100 8.15 -11.31 8.58
CA ASP A 100 9.45 -11.75 9.12
C ASP A 100 10.34 -12.34 8.02
N GLU A 101 9.79 -13.22 7.17
CA GLU A 101 10.51 -13.78 6.02
C GLU A 101 10.92 -12.68 5.02
N ARG A 102 10.05 -11.68 4.79
CA ARG A 102 10.38 -10.52 3.95
C ARG A 102 11.52 -9.72 4.54
N ARG A 103 11.50 -9.45 5.85
CA ARG A 103 12.56 -8.70 6.53
C ARG A 103 13.90 -9.42 6.42
N GLU A 104 13.93 -10.73 6.59
CA GLU A 104 15.13 -11.54 6.37
C GLU A 104 15.63 -11.47 4.91
N ALA A 105 14.71 -11.54 3.94
CA ALA A 105 15.06 -11.46 2.52
C ALA A 105 15.58 -10.07 2.09
N TYR A 106 15.03 -8.98 2.63
CA TYR A 106 15.53 -7.62 2.40
C TYR A 106 16.83 -7.30 3.14
N ALA A 107 17.12 -8.01 4.25
CA ALA A 107 18.38 -7.88 4.97
C ALA A 107 19.57 -8.47 4.21
N CYS A 108 19.33 -9.35 3.23
CA CYS A 108 20.38 -9.94 2.40
C CYS A 108 21.10 -8.89 1.53
N ASP A 109 22.33 -9.20 1.09
CA ASP A 109 23.12 -8.32 0.22
C ASP A 109 22.47 -8.15 -1.16
N VAL A 110 21.84 -9.22 -1.66
CA VAL A 110 21.10 -9.26 -2.92
C VAL A 110 19.69 -9.77 -2.67
N THR A 111 18.69 -9.07 -3.20
CA THR A 111 17.28 -9.47 -3.09
C THR A 111 16.70 -9.61 -4.49
N TYR A 112 16.25 -10.81 -4.86
CA TYR A 112 15.47 -11.04 -6.07
C TYR A 112 13.99 -10.86 -5.78
N ALA A 113 13.27 -10.13 -6.63
CA ALA A 113 11.87 -9.84 -6.43
C ALA A 113 11.14 -9.60 -7.75
N THR A 114 9.81 -9.58 -7.69
CA THR A 114 8.99 -8.99 -8.75
C THR A 114 8.80 -7.50 -8.49
N ASN A 115 8.58 -6.74 -9.56
CA ASN A 115 8.24 -5.31 -9.47
C ASN A 115 7.02 -5.05 -8.59
N ASN A 116 5.97 -5.89 -8.73
CA ASN A 116 4.75 -5.78 -7.95
C ASN A 116 5.00 -5.98 -6.46
N GLU A 117 5.74 -7.02 -6.06
CA GLU A 117 6.02 -7.26 -4.65
C GLU A 117 6.89 -6.16 -4.04
N LEU A 118 7.90 -5.64 -4.76
CA LEU A 118 8.68 -4.49 -4.29
C LEU A 118 7.81 -3.25 -4.06
N GLY A 119 6.90 -2.96 -5.00
CA GLY A 119 6.02 -1.80 -4.89
C GLY A 119 4.98 -1.97 -3.79
N PHE A 120 4.36 -3.14 -3.66
CA PHE A 120 3.39 -3.41 -2.61
C PHE A 120 4.02 -3.46 -1.21
N ASP A 121 5.23 -4.00 -1.05
CA ASP A 121 5.95 -3.93 0.23
C ASP A 121 6.29 -2.49 0.59
N TYR A 122 6.69 -1.67 -0.38
CA TYR A 122 6.91 -0.24 -0.14
C TYR A 122 5.62 0.44 0.34
N LEU A 123 4.48 0.18 -0.31
CA LEU A 123 3.19 0.74 0.11
C LEU A 123 2.77 0.23 1.50
N ARG A 124 2.94 -1.07 1.79
CA ARG A 124 2.66 -1.68 3.11
C ARG A 124 3.52 -1.06 4.20
N ASP A 125 4.81 -0.87 3.95
CA ASP A 125 5.75 -0.25 4.89
C ASP A 125 5.34 1.19 5.25
N ASN A 126 4.83 1.95 4.29
CA ASN A 126 4.34 3.31 4.51
C ASN A 126 2.97 3.38 5.22
N MET A 127 2.33 2.25 5.49
CA MET A 127 1.11 2.14 6.31
C MET A 127 1.39 1.58 7.71
N LYS A 128 2.63 1.19 8.03
CA LYS A 128 2.99 0.71 9.37
C LYS A 128 3.05 1.89 10.36
N TYR A 129 2.67 1.63 11.61
CA TYR A 129 2.71 2.64 12.66
C TYR A 129 4.14 2.91 13.16
N GLU A 130 4.99 1.88 13.17
CA GLU A 130 6.36 1.97 13.64
C GLU A 130 7.37 1.56 12.58
N ARG A 131 8.52 2.24 12.54
CA ARG A 131 9.62 1.91 11.62
C ARG A 131 10.20 0.51 11.85
N SER A 132 10.13 0.01 13.07
CA SER A 132 10.54 -1.36 13.45
C SER A 132 9.74 -2.44 12.73
N GLN A 133 8.52 -2.12 12.31
CA GLN A 133 7.61 -3.05 11.64
C GLN A 133 7.82 -3.09 10.12
N MET A 134 8.57 -2.15 9.55
CA MET A 134 8.89 -2.14 8.12
C MET A 134 9.72 -3.38 7.76
N VAL A 135 9.52 -3.88 6.53
CA VAL A 135 10.25 -5.04 6.00
C VAL A 135 11.36 -4.63 5.04
N GLN A 136 11.18 -3.54 4.29
CA GLN A 136 12.20 -3.03 3.39
C GLN A 136 13.29 -2.27 4.14
N ARG A 137 14.44 -2.14 3.48
CA ARG A 137 15.52 -1.21 3.82
C ARG A 137 15.55 -0.05 2.82
N GLY A 138 16.62 0.74 2.83
CA GLY A 138 16.83 1.81 1.84
C GLY A 138 16.97 1.29 0.40
N HIS A 139 16.56 2.11 -0.58
CA HIS A 139 16.61 1.77 -2.01
C HIS A 139 17.89 2.31 -2.66
N SER A 140 18.96 1.50 -2.66
CA SER A 140 20.27 1.97 -3.13
C SER A 140 20.53 1.71 -4.61
N TYR A 141 20.17 0.53 -5.11
CA TYR A 141 20.41 0.14 -6.50
C TYR A 141 19.45 -0.98 -6.90
N ALA A 142 18.91 -0.89 -8.12
CA ALA A 142 18.03 -1.90 -8.70
C ALA A 142 18.44 -2.19 -10.14
N ILE A 143 18.42 -3.47 -10.52
CA ILE A 143 18.49 -3.92 -11.91
C ILE A 143 17.11 -4.43 -12.29
N VAL A 144 16.55 -3.89 -13.37
CA VAL A 144 15.25 -4.30 -13.89
C VAL A 144 15.47 -5.14 -15.14
N ASP A 145 15.13 -6.42 -15.06
CA ASP A 145 15.07 -7.29 -16.24
C ASP A 145 13.78 -7.04 -17.02
N GLU A 146 13.84 -7.12 -18.35
CA GLU A 146 12.75 -6.73 -19.27
C GLU A 146 12.15 -5.34 -18.91
N VAL A 147 13.02 -4.33 -18.91
CA VAL A 147 12.72 -2.95 -18.51
C VAL A 147 11.58 -2.31 -19.32
N ASP A 148 11.40 -2.71 -20.58
CA ASP A 148 10.29 -2.26 -21.42
C ASP A 148 8.95 -2.76 -20.89
N SER A 149 8.86 -4.05 -20.54
CA SER A 149 7.65 -4.64 -19.96
C SER A 149 7.28 -3.94 -18.65
N ILE A 150 8.26 -3.70 -17.77
CA ILE A 150 8.00 -3.17 -16.43
C ILE A 150 7.79 -1.65 -16.42
N LEU A 151 8.69 -0.89 -17.04
CA LEU A 151 8.67 0.59 -16.96
C LEU A 151 7.85 1.26 -18.07
N VAL A 152 7.40 0.51 -19.08
CA VAL A 152 6.53 1.05 -20.15
C VAL A 152 5.15 0.40 -20.12
N ASP A 153 5.07 -0.93 -20.24
CA ASP A 153 3.78 -1.59 -20.38
C ASP A 153 2.98 -1.64 -19.08
N GLU A 154 3.63 -2.02 -17.97
CA GLU A 154 3.00 -2.14 -16.64
C GLU A 154 2.85 -0.80 -15.91
N ALA A 155 3.70 0.19 -16.22
CA ALA A 155 3.69 1.52 -15.60
C ALA A 155 2.37 2.31 -15.80
N ARG A 156 1.46 1.82 -16.64
CA ARG A 156 0.14 2.43 -16.90
C ARG A 156 -0.85 2.24 -15.75
N THR A 157 -0.70 1.19 -14.95
CA THR A 157 -1.64 0.88 -13.87
C THR A 157 -0.96 1.10 -12.51
N PRO A 158 -1.50 1.96 -11.63
CA PRO A 158 -0.91 2.17 -10.32
C PRO A 158 -1.10 0.94 -9.43
N LEU A 159 -0.16 0.73 -8.50
CA LEU A 159 -0.31 -0.24 -7.41
C LEU A 159 -1.23 0.34 -6.34
N ILE A 160 -2.31 -0.36 -6.02
CA ILE A 160 -3.34 0.08 -5.07
C ILE A 160 -3.51 -0.99 -4.00
N ILE A 161 -3.40 -0.60 -2.73
CA ILE A 161 -3.85 -1.42 -1.61
C ILE A 161 -5.24 -0.94 -1.22
N SER A 162 -6.23 -1.83 -1.38
CA SER A 162 -7.57 -1.64 -0.83
C SER A 162 -7.78 -2.62 0.32
N GLY A 163 -8.35 -2.14 1.41
CA GLY A 163 -8.89 -2.99 2.47
C GLY A 163 -10.36 -3.27 2.23
N PRO A 164 -10.87 -4.47 2.54
CA PRO A 164 -12.32 -4.64 2.65
C PRO A 164 -12.83 -3.64 3.69
N LEU A 165 -13.94 -2.97 3.39
CA LEU A 165 -14.77 -2.40 4.45
C LEU A 165 -15.27 -3.62 5.22
N GLU A 166 -14.66 -3.95 6.37
CA GLU A 166 -15.34 -4.79 7.36
C GLU A 166 -16.74 -4.20 7.52
N ASP A 167 -17.75 -5.06 7.54
CA ASP A 167 -19.17 -4.74 7.42
C ASP A 167 -19.63 -3.85 8.59
N ARG A 168 -19.29 -2.57 8.53
CA ARG A 168 -19.68 -1.53 9.51
C ARG A 168 -21.11 -1.07 9.27
N SER A 169 -21.82 -1.67 8.31
CA SER A 169 -23.22 -1.38 8.02
C SER A 169 -24.08 -1.44 9.28
N GLU A 170 -23.86 -2.47 10.13
CA GLU A 170 -24.54 -2.58 11.43
C GLU A 170 -24.19 -1.44 12.39
N MET A 171 -22.93 -1.00 12.43
CA MET A 171 -22.51 0.12 13.28
C MET A 171 -23.14 1.44 12.82
N TYR A 172 -23.15 1.71 11.52
CA TYR A 172 -23.82 2.90 10.98
C TYR A 172 -25.32 2.89 11.29
N ASN A 173 -25.99 1.76 11.11
CA ASN A 173 -27.42 1.61 11.45
C ASN A 173 -27.68 1.78 12.95
N THR A 174 -26.80 1.24 13.81
CA THR A 174 -26.93 1.36 15.27
C THR A 174 -26.75 2.80 15.74
N ILE A 175 -25.74 3.49 15.21
CA ILE A 175 -25.46 4.89 15.53
C ILE A 175 -26.55 5.81 14.98
N ASP A 176 -27.07 5.55 13.78
CA ASP A 176 -28.20 6.28 13.20
C ASP A 176 -29.44 6.24 14.12
N ALA A 177 -29.76 5.06 14.66
CA ALA A 177 -30.85 4.89 15.61
C ALA A 177 -30.65 5.71 16.92
N PHE A 178 -29.41 6.04 17.29
CA PHE A 178 -29.14 6.91 18.43
C PHE A 178 -29.32 8.38 18.10
N MET A 179 -29.06 8.80 16.86
CA MET A 179 -29.27 10.20 16.42
C MET A 179 -30.73 10.61 16.57
N LEU A 180 -31.67 9.70 16.35
CA LEU A 180 -33.12 9.94 16.52
C LEU A 180 -33.54 10.24 17.97
N LYS A 181 -32.67 9.99 18.96
CA LYS A 181 -32.92 10.28 20.38
C LYS A 181 -32.40 11.65 20.80
N LEU A 182 -31.62 12.32 19.94
CA LEU A 182 -31.08 13.65 20.17
C LEU A 182 -32.06 14.72 19.69
N GLY A 183 -32.05 15.86 20.35
CA GLY A 183 -32.87 17.03 20.01
C GLY A 183 -32.03 18.28 19.75
N PRO A 184 -32.66 19.40 19.40
CA PRO A 184 -31.95 20.63 18.99
C PRO A 184 -31.02 21.25 20.03
N ALA A 185 -31.14 20.90 21.32
CA ALA A 185 -30.25 21.35 22.40
C ALA A 185 -28.95 20.53 22.48
N ASP A 186 -28.92 19.36 21.86
CA ASP A 186 -27.81 18.41 21.97
C ASP A 186 -26.66 18.72 20.96
N TYR A 187 -26.86 19.69 20.06
CA TYR A 187 -25.89 20.02 19.02
C TYR A 187 -25.94 21.47 18.57
N GLU A 188 -24.84 21.94 18.01
CA GLU A 188 -24.70 23.22 17.31
C GLU A 188 -24.41 22.97 15.82
N VAL A 189 -25.03 23.79 14.96
CA VAL A 189 -24.87 23.71 13.51
C VAL A 189 -24.40 25.06 12.98
N ASP A 190 -23.25 25.07 12.30
CA ASP A 190 -22.83 26.20 11.48
C ASP A 190 -23.06 25.86 10.01
N GLU A 191 -24.18 26.34 9.46
CA GLU A 191 -24.53 26.15 8.05
C GLU A 191 -23.55 26.83 7.10
N LYS A 192 -22.91 27.94 7.50
CA LYS A 192 -21.94 28.65 6.66
C LYS A 192 -20.65 27.87 6.52
N GLN A 193 -20.19 27.26 7.60
CA GLN A 193 -18.99 26.42 7.59
C GLN A 193 -19.28 24.95 7.25
N LYS A 194 -20.56 24.56 7.12
CA LYS A 194 -21.02 23.17 6.99
C LYS A 194 -20.38 22.29 8.08
N THR A 195 -20.46 22.74 9.33
CA THR A 195 -19.95 21.99 10.50
C THR A 195 -21.06 21.75 11.52
N THR A 196 -20.92 20.65 12.27
CA THR A 196 -21.81 20.25 13.35
C THR A 196 -20.97 19.81 14.53
N ILE A 197 -21.34 20.21 15.74
CA ILE A 197 -20.64 19.87 16.98
C ILE A 197 -21.69 19.47 18.03
N PHE A 198 -21.40 18.49 18.86
CA PHE A 198 -22.25 18.17 20.02
C PHE A 198 -22.06 19.20 21.12
N THR A 199 -23.14 19.60 21.78
CA THR A 199 -23.04 20.39 23.02
C THR A 199 -22.53 19.51 24.17
N GLU A 200 -22.18 20.11 25.31
CA GLU A 200 -21.83 19.34 26.52
C GLU A 200 -22.99 18.41 26.93
N GLU A 201 -24.22 18.92 26.94
CA GLU A 201 -25.43 18.14 27.24
C GLU A 201 -25.64 17.00 26.21
N GLY A 202 -25.43 17.28 24.92
CA GLY A 202 -25.55 16.27 23.87
C GLY A 202 -24.49 15.18 23.96
N THR A 203 -23.28 15.55 24.37
CA THR A 203 -22.17 14.62 24.59
C THR A 203 -22.48 13.68 25.76
N GLU A 204 -22.92 14.22 26.90
CA GLU A 204 -23.29 13.41 28.08
C GLU A 204 -24.45 12.46 27.76
N LYS A 205 -25.46 12.95 27.03
CA LYS A 205 -26.58 12.13 26.60
C LYS A 205 -26.15 11.00 25.65
N LEU A 206 -25.24 11.29 24.74
CA LEU A 206 -24.69 10.31 23.80
C LEU A 206 -23.84 9.26 24.54
N GLU A 207 -22.99 9.67 25.48
CA GLU A 207 -22.21 8.78 26.34
C GLU A 207 -23.12 7.80 27.11
N ASN A 208 -24.22 8.29 27.67
CA ASN A 208 -25.21 7.46 28.36
C ASN A 208 -25.85 6.43 27.41
N ILE A 209 -26.21 6.83 26.18
CA ILE A 209 -26.79 5.93 25.17
C ILE A 209 -25.76 4.86 24.76
N LEU A 210 -24.52 5.25 24.50
CA LEU A 210 -23.44 4.34 24.10
C LEU A 210 -23.06 3.37 25.22
N THR A 211 -23.04 3.83 26.47
CA THR A 211 -22.83 2.99 27.65
C THR A 211 -23.93 1.95 27.79
N ALA A 212 -25.19 2.36 27.68
CA ALA A 212 -26.34 1.46 27.76
C ALA A 212 -26.34 0.40 26.65
N ALA A 213 -25.77 0.72 25.48
CA ALA A 213 -25.61 -0.20 24.36
C ALA A 213 -24.35 -1.08 24.46
N GLY A 214 -23.50 -0.89 25.48
CA GLY A 214 -22.22 -1.60 25.62
C GLY A 214 -21.19 -1.22 24.56
N LEU A 215 -21.34 -0.05 23.93
CA LEU A 215 -20.47 0.44 22.86
C LEU A 215 -19.41 1.43 23.37
N LEU A 216 -19.67 2.14 24.48
CA LEU A 216 -18.67 3.02 25.10
C LEU A 216 -17.60 2.18 25.83
N LYS A 217 -16.32 2.43 25.54
CA LYS A 217 -15.19 1.84 26.27
C LYS A 217 -14.50 2.91 27.11
N GLY A 218 -14.26 2.66 28.39
CA GLY A 218 -13.66 3.65 29.28
C GLY A 218 -14.71 4.55 29.94
N GLU A 219 -14.30 5.75 30.33
CA GLU A 219 -15.15 6.71 31.05
C GLU A 219 -15.67 7.81 30.13
N SER A 220 -14.95 8.18 29.06
CA SER A 220 -15.36 9.25 28.14
C SER A 220 -15.43 8.79 26.68
N LEU A 221 -16.35 9.40 25.94
CA LEU A 221 -16.45 9.29 24.48
C LEU A 221 -15.16 9.68 23.77
N TYR A 222 -14.37 10.59 24.35
CA TYR A 222 -13.13 11.07 23.74
C TYR A 222 -11.88 10.27 24.13
N ASP A 223 -12.05 9.15 24.85
CA ASP A 223 -10.97 8.21 25.12
C ASP A 223 -10.46 7.59 23.80
N VAL A 224 -9.17 7.25 23.75
CA VAL A 224 -8.48 6.79 22.52
C VAL A 224 -9.12 5.51 21.96
N GLU A 225 -9.69 4.69 22.83
CA GLU A 225 -10.41 3.46 22.52
C GLU A 225 -11.69 3.70 21.71
N ASN A 226 -12.27 4.92 21.77
CA ASN A 226 -13.56 5.28 21.16
C ASN A 226 -13.44 6.08 19.86
N VAL A 227 -12.23 6.30 19.33
CA VAL A 227 -11.98 7.12 18.12
C VAL A 227 -12.87 6.70 16.94
N ALA A 228 -13.08 5.40 16.74
CA ALA A 228 -13.96 4.90 15.68
C ALA A 228 -15.43 5.30 15.90
N ILE A 229 -15.92 5.21 17.14
CA ILE A 229 -17.30 5.58 17.51
C ILE A 229 -17.50 7.08 17.33
N VAL A 230 -16.57 7.90 17.82
CA VAL A 230 -16.58 9.35 17.63
C VAL A 230 -16.70 9.71 16.15
N HIS A 231 -15.94 9.03 15.28
CA HIS A 231 -16.02 9.23 13.85
C HIS A 231 -17.41 8.87 13.28
N HIS A 232 -17.98 7.72 13.66
CA HIS A 232 -19.31 7.31 13.21
C HIS A 232 -20.41 8.28 13.67
N VAL A 233 -20.40 8.68 14.93
CA VAL A 233 -21.41 9.58 15.50
C VAL A 233 -21.35 10.97 14.86
N ASN A 234 -20.15 11.53 14.66
CA ASN A 234 -20.01 12.81 13.97
C ASN A 234 -20.50 12.76 12.52
N ASN A 235 -20.25 11.67 11.80
CA ASN A 235 -20.75 11.51 10.44
C ASN A 235 -22.27 11.35 10.38
N ALA A 236 -22.86 10.62 11.34
CA ALA A 236 -24.30 10.50 11.47
C ALA A 236 -24.94 11.87 11.76
N LEU A 237 -24.38 12.65 12.67
CA LEU A 237 -24.85 14.01 12.97
C LEU A 237 -24.82 14.91 11.72
N LYS A 238 -23.71 14.90 10.98
CA LYS A 238 -23.58 15.64 9.71
C LYS A 238 -24.63 15.19 8.69
N ALA A 239 -24.81 13.87 8.52
CA ALA A 239 -25.78 13.30 7.59
C ALA A 239 -27.22 13.74 7.91
N HIS A 240 -27.59 13.84 9.19
CA HIS A 240 -28.91 14.29 9.62
C HIS A 240 -29.12 15.79 9.48
N LEU A 241 -28.14 16.60 9.84
CA LEU A 241 -28.32 18.05 9.99
C LEU A 241 -27.90 18.88 8.78
N LEU A 242 -26.86 18.47 8.05
CA LEU A 242 -26.30 19.28 6.95
C LEU A 242 -26.76 18.80 5.57
N PHE A 243 -27.03 17.50 5.41
CA PHE A 243 -27.35 16.90 4.13
C PHE A 243 -28.85 16.58 4.03
N GLN A 244 -29.52 17.24 3.08
CA GLN A 244 -30.96 17.11 2.86
C GLN A 244 -31.23 16.31 1.58
N LYS A 245 -32.19 15.38 1.69
CA LYS A 245 -32.76 14.66 0.55
C LYS A 245 -33.40 15.65 -0.42
N ASP A 246 -33.27 15.36 -1.71
CA ASP A 246 -33.74 16.18 -2.84
C ASP A 246 -33.04 17.54 -3.00
N ARG A 247 -32.01 17.83 -2.18
CA ARG A 247 -31.14 19.00 -2.32
C ARG A 247 -29.67 18.60 -2.51
N ASP A 248 -29.13 17.85 -1.55
CA ASP A 248 -27.72 17.46 -1.51
C ASP A 248 -27.50 16.05 -2.09
N TYR A 249 -28.53 15.20 -2.04
CA TYR A 249 -28.55 13.86 -2.60
C TYR A 249 -29.99 13.40 -2.89
N ILE A 250 -30.15 12.34 -3.67
CA ILE A 250 -31.41 11.62 -3.87
C ILE A 250 -31.20 10.12 -3.61
N VAL A 251 -32.29 9.42 -3.32
CA VAL A 251 -32.31 7.96 -3.26
C VAL A 251 -32.90 7.42 -4.55
N ARG A 252 -32.13 6.64 -5.29
CA ARG A 252 -32.58 6.05 -6.56
C ARG A 252 -32.07 4.63 -6.69
N ASN A 253 -32.97 3.70 -7.02
CA ASN A 253 -32.67 2.26 -7.13
C ASN A 253 -32.05 1.64 -5.86
N GLY A 254 -32.36 2.18 -4.68
CA GLY A 254 -31.74 1.73 -3.43
C GLY A 254 -30.31 2.22 -3.25
N GLU A 255 -29.89 3.29 -3.92
CA GLU A 255 -28.56 3.89 -3.76
C GLU A 255 -28.66 5.41 -3.54
N ILE A 256 -27.70 5.96 -2.79
CA ILE A 256 -27.53 7.40 -2.63
C ILE A 256 -26.81 7.97 -3.86
N VAL A 257 -27.46 8.91 -4.56
CA VAL A 257 -26.87 9.64 -5.70
C VAL A 257 -26.70 11.10 -5.32
N ILE A 258 -25.45 11.59 -5.42
CA ILE A 258 -25.10 12.97 -5.06
C ILE A 258 -25.65 13.96 -6.11
N ILE A 259 -26.16 15.10 -5.64
CA ILE A 259 -26.50 16.25 -6.49
C ILE A 259 -25.37 17.27 -6.42
N ASP A 260 -24.90 17.74 -7.58
CA ASP A 260 -23.95 18.84 -7.66
C ASP A 260 -24.64 20.17 -7.28
N GLU A 261 -24.13 20.84 -6.25
CA GLU A 261 -24.72 22.08 -5.67
C GLU A 261 -24.76 23.26 -6.65
N PHE A 262 -23.89 23.29 -7.66
CA PHE A 262 -23.82 24.39 -8.64
C PHE A 262 -24.68 24.14 -9.87
N THR A 263 -24.75 22.88 -10.33
CA THR A 263 -25.36 22.53 -11.61
C THR A 263 -26.67 21.76 -11.47
N GLY A 264 -26.99 21.27 -10.27
CA GLY A 264 -28.15 20.40 -10.02
C GLY A 264 -28.05 19.02 -10.69
N ARG A 265 -26.89 18.66 -11.24
CA ARG A 265 -26.71 17.39 -11.95
C ARG A 265 -26.52 16.25 -10.97
N MET A 266 -27.14 15.12 -11.28
CA MET A 266 -26.88 13.85 -10.60
C MET A 266 -25.48 13.36 -10.95
N MET A 267 -24.73 12.93 -9.94
CA MET A 267 -23.38 12.37 -10.08
C MET A 267 -23.37 10.86 -9.71
N PRO A 268 -23.87 9.98 -10.59
CA PRO A 268 -23.87 8.54 -10.33
C PRO A 268 -22.45 7.99 -10.22
N GLY A 269 -22.24 7.05 -9.29
CA GLY A 269 -20.93 6.44 -9.02
C GLY A 269 -20.00 7.27 -8.14
N ARG A 270 -20.34 8.53 -7.82
CA ARG A 270 -19.58 9.34 -6.87
C ARG A 270 -20.10 9.10 -5.45
N ARG A 271 -19.18 8.89 -4.50
CA ARG A 271 -19.49 8.72 -3.08
C ARG A 271 -18.90 9.87 -2.24
N TYR A 272 -19.53 10.16 -1.10
CA TYR A 272 -18.96 11.05 -0.10
C TYR A 272 -17.82 10.33 0.63
N SER A 273 -16.76 11.06 0.97
CA SER A 273 -15.57 10.52 1.66
C SER A 273 -15.79 10.34 3.17
N GLU A 274 -14.80 9.76 3.85
CA GLU A 274 -14.73 9.72 5.33
C GLU A 274 -15.97 9.11 6.00
N GLY A 275 -16.58 8.08 5.40
CA GLY A 275 -17.71 7.38 6.00
C GLY A 275 -19.06 8.12 5.97
N LEU A 276 -19.12 9.33 5.41
CA LEU A 276 -20.36 10.11 5.32
C LEU A 276 -21.38 9.48 4.38
N HIS A 277 -20.94 8.83 3.30
CA HIS A 277 -21.85 8.18 2.36
C HIS A 277 -22.60 7.02 3.03
N GLN A 278 -21.90 6.22 3.82
CA GLN A 278 -22.49 5.13 4.62
C GLN A 278 -23.43 5.65 5.71
N ALA A 279 -23.13 6.79 6.31
CA ALA A 279 -24.04 7.43 7.26
C ALA A 279 -25.36 7.90 6.58
N LEU A 280 -25.28 8.37 5.33
CA LEU A 280 -26.48 8.71 4.53
C LEU A 280 -27.26 7.47 4.09
N GLU A 281 -26.56 6.39 3.74
CA GLU A 281 -27.16 5.08 3.45
C GLU A 281 -27.95 4.57 4.67
N ALA A 282 -27.34 4.61 5.87
CA ALA A 282 -28.01 4.24 7.12
C ALA A 282 -29.24 5.12 7.44
N LYS A 283 -29.10 6.44 7.30
CA LYS A 283 -30.19 7.42 7.50
C LYS A 283 -31.40 7.16 6.59
N GLU A 284 -31.16 6.77 5.35
CA GLU A 284 -32.22 6.52 4.37
C GLU A 284 -32.64 5.04 4.28
N HIS A 285 -31.99 4.18 5.07
CA HIS A 285 -32.19 2.73 5.10
C HIS A 285 -32.00 2.05 3.74
N VAL A 286 -30.89 2.37 3.06
CA VAL A 286 -30.50 1.81 1.75
C VAL A 286 -29.17 1.08 1.78
#